data_AF-A0A800FKC9-F1
#
_entry.id   AF-A0A800FKC9-F1
#
_cell.length_a   1.000
_cell.length_b   1.000
_cell.length_c   1.000
_cell.angle_alpha   90.00
_cell.angle_beta   90.00
_cell.angle_gamma   90.00
#
_symmetry.space_group_name_H-M   'P 1'
#
loop_
_entity.id
_entity.type
_entity.pdbx_description
1 polymer ?
#
loop_
_entity_poly.entity_id
_entity_poly.type
_entity_poly.pdbx_seq_one_letter_code
_entity_poly.pdbx_strand_id
1 'polypeptide(L)'
;ECGTHFPYDKESKIKLIQNNENPSALHNNCSGKHAGMLCLAKHLQIDPKGYTDLNHPVQQLIMDQVKRFSELDKFPLAIDGCSAPVPFLPLFNIALMYQKFAGGNYDELNTLFDAITSNPYLIAGQDRFDTDFIKAMAGNAVTKVGGEGVRGVGIRTAKGETYGVALKVLDGNQRCNPIATLAVLEDMELLTDDELNKLSPYKKIVLQNHRKIETGSIKVEL
;
A
#
# COMPACT_ATOMS: atom_id res chain seq x y z
N GLU A 1 6.11 20.30 1.10
CA GLU A 1 7.20 19.44 1.64
C GLU A 1 7.27 18.08 0.95
N CYS A 2 6.18 17.50 0.45
CA CYS A 2 6.21 16.19 -0.23
C CYS A 2 6.89 16.11 -1.61
N GLY A 3 7.21 17.26 -2.23
CA GLY A 3 7.69 17.30 -3.62
C GLY A 3 6.60 17.01 -4.66
N THR A 4 6.96 17.00 -5.94
CA THR A 4 6.03 16.80 -7.05
C THR A 4 6.59 15.82 -8.08
N HIS A 5 5.70 15.11 -8.75
CA HIS A 5 6.00 14.31 -9.93
C HIS A 5 4.75 14.20 -10.80
N PHE A 6 4.90 13.78 -12.05
CA PHE A 6 3.75 13.52 -12.91
C PHE A 6 2.92 12.33 -12.38
N PRO A 7 1.58 12.36 -12.52
CA PRO A 7 0.74 11.22 -12.18
C PRO A 7 1.21 9.92 -12.84
N TYR A 8 1.02 8.80 -12.14
CA TYR A 8 1.29 7.48 -12.72
C TYR A 8 0.26 7.10 -13.79
N ASP A 9 -0.97 7.60 -13.66
CA ASP A 9 -1.99 7.43 -14.69
C ASP A 9 -1.57 8.15 -15.98
N LYS A 10 -1.48 7.37 -17.07
CA LYS A 10 -0.92 7.84 -18.34
C LYS A 10 -1.75 8.96 -18.95
N GLU A 11 -3.08 8.84 -18.89
CA GLU A 11 -3.99 9.84 -19.46
C GLU A 11 -3.90 11.16 -18.69
N SER A 12 -3.91 11.09 -17.36
CA SER A 12 -3.73 12.24 -16.48
C SER A 12 -2.40 12.95 -16.75
N LYS A 13 -1.30 12.20 -16.91
CA LYS A 13 0.00 12.75 -17.28
C LYS A 13 -0.03 13.44 -18.64
N ILE A 14 -0.61 12.81 -19.67
CA ILE A 14 -0.71 13.38 -21.02
C ILE A 14 -1.53 14.67 -21.00
N LYS A 15 -2.63 14.69 -20.26
CA LYS A 15 -3.51 15.86 -20.13
C LYS A 15 -2.77 17.06 -19.53
N LEU A 16 -2.00 16.87 -18.46
CA LEU A 16 -1.17 17.94 -17.88
C LEU A 16 -0.18 18.51 -18.92
N ILE A 17 0.49 17.63 -19.66
CA ILE A 17 1.46 18.04 -20.68
C ILE A 17 0.76 18.82 -21.82
N GLN A 18 -0.38 18.33 -22.29
CA GLN A 18 -1.16 18.99 -23.35
C GLN A 18 -1.66 20.37 -22.94
N ASN A 19 -1.95 20.55 -21.66
CA ASN A 19 -2.36 21.83 -21.09
C ASN A 19 -1.18 22.76 -20.76
N ASN A 20 0.08 22.33 -20.98
CA ASN A 20 1.30 23.02 -20.51
C ASN A 20 1.30 23.28 -18.99
N GLU A 21 0.71 22.38 -18.22
CA GLU A 21 0.65 22.45 -16.76
C GLU A 21 1.81 21.67 -16.12
N ASN A 22 2.42 22.25 -15.08
CA ASN A 22 3.42 21.56 -14.26
C ASN A 22 2.76 20.76 -13.13
N PRO A 23 3.30 19.59 -12.75
CA PRO A 23 2.77 18.85 -11.62
C PRO A 23 2.94 19.62 -10.31
N SER A 24 1.87 19.72 -9.55
CA SER A 24 1.85 20.21 -8.16
C SER A 24 1.94 19.07 -7.13
N ALA A 25 2.03 19.43 -5.85
CA ALA A 25 2.03 18.47 -4.72
C ALA A 25 0.78 17.57 -4.68
N LEU A 26 -0.32 18.00 -5.30
CA LEU A 26 -1.55 17.21 -5.40
C LEU A 26 -1.38 15.99 -6.31
N HIS A 27 -0.45 16.05 -7.25
CA HIS A 27 -0.15 14.95 -8.18
C HIS A 27 0.87 13.94 -7.62
N ASN A 28 1.45 14.22 -6.46
CA ASN A 28 2.30 13.28 -5.77
C ASN A 28 1.47 12.04 -5.36
N ASN A 29 1.98 10.83 -5.61
CA ASN A 29 1.26 9.59 -5.30
C ASN A 29 1.06 9.38 -3.79
N CYS A 30 1.87 10.04 -2.95
CA CYS A 30 1.72 10.06 -1.50
C CYS A 30 0.84 11.22 -1.01
N SER A 31 0.28 12.07 -1.87
CA SER A 31 -0.43 13.29 -1.47
C SER A 31 -1.52 13.06 -0.42
N GLY A 32 -2.25 11.94 -0.48
CA GLY A 32 -3.22 11.55 0.55
C GLY A 32 -2.61 11.32 1.94
N LYS A 33 -1.46 10.63 2.03
CA LYS A 33 -0.69 10.46 3.28
C LYS A 33 -0.25 11.81 3.84
N HIS A 34 0.19 12.72 2.97
CA HIS A 34 0.58 14.07 3.36
C HIS A 34 -0.60 14.94 3.80
N ALA A 35 -1.75 14.83 3.14
CA ALA A 35 -2.98 15.46 3.61
C ALA A 35 -3.37 14.95 5.01
N GLY A 36 -3.20 13.65 5.29
CA GLY A 36 -3.38 13.08 6.62
C GLY A 36 -2.44 13.68 7.68
N MET A 37 -1.15 13.84 7.36
CA MET A 37 -0.18 14.49 8.24
C MET A 37 -0.54 15.96 8.54
N LEU A 38 -0.97 16.70 7.51
CA LEU A 38 -1.42 18.09 7.65
C LEU A 38 -2.72 18.19 8.47
N CYS A 39 -3.64 17.24 8.28
CA CYS A 39 -4.86 17.14 9.07
C CYS A 39 -4.55 16.89 10.55
N LEU A 40 -3.59 16.00 10.84
CA LEU A 40 -3.13 15.74 12.20
C LEU A 40 -2.51 16.99 12.84
N ALA A 41 -1.62 17.71 12.14
CA ALA A 41 -1.08 18.97 12.63
C ALA A 41 -2.18 19.98 12.97
N LYS A 42 -3.18 20.13 12.09
CA LYS A 42 -4.33 21.00 12.31
C LYS A 42 -5.17 20.57 13.52
N HIS A 43 -5.43 19.28 13.67
CA HIS A 43 -6.17 18.72 14.82
C HIS A 43 -5.46 19.00 16.15
N LEU A 44 -4.14 18.88 16.17
CA LEU A 44 -3.29 19.17 17.33
C LEU A 44 -3.05 20.67 17.57
N GLN A 45 -3.53 21.54 16.67
CA GLN A 45 -3.33 23.00 16.74
C GLN A 45 -1.85 23.41 16.77
N ILE A 46 -1.01 22.72 16.00
CA ILE A 46 0.42 23.03 15.85
C ILE A 46 0.74 23.55 14.44
N ASP A 47 1.87 24.26 14.28
CA ASP A 47 2.36 24.71 12.97
C ASP A 47 2.64 23.48 12.09
N PRO A 48 2.03 23.34 10.91
CA PRO A 48 2.32 22.23 10.00
C PRO A 48 3.69 22.34 9.32
N LYS A 49 4.42 23.45 9.44
CA LYS A 49 5.73 23.61 8.82
C LYS A 49 6.74 22.58 9.36
N GLY A 50 7.41 21.88 8.46
CA GLY A 50 8.35 20.81 8.80
C GLY A 50 7.65 19.52 9.22
N TYR A 51 6.39 19.28 8.84
CA TYR A 51 5.68 18.06 9.22
C TYR A 51 6.33 16.78 8.71
N THR A 52 7.24 16.84 7.73
CA THR A 52 8.07 15.71 7.30
C THR A 52 9.34 15.52 8.13
N ASP A 53 9.68 16.45 9.02
CA ASP A 53 10.86 16.34 9.86
C ASP A 53 10.63 15.33 10.98
N LEU A 54 11.59 14.43 11.21
CA LEU A 54 11.47 13.37 12.21
C LEU A 54 11.09 13.90 13.60
N ASN A 55 11.61 15.07 13.99
CA ASN A 55 11.36 15.66 15.29
C ASN A 55 10.02 16.41 15.39
N HIS A 56 9.28 16.54 14.29
CA HIS A 56 7.98 17.20 14.30
C HIS A 56 6.96 16.34 15.08
N PRO A 57 6.05 16.93 15.89
CA PRO A 57 5.11 16.16 16.72
C PRO A 57 4.25 15.17 15.92
N VAL A 58 3.87 15.52 14.68
CA VAL A 58 3.17 14.60 13.74
C VAL A 58 3.97 13.34 13.48
N GLN A 59 5.27 13.45 13.19
CA GLN A 59 6.11 12.27 12.93
C GLN A 59 6.30 11.44 14.19
N GLN A 60 6.50 12.07 15.34
CA GLN A 60 6.63 11.35 16.62
C GLN A 60 5.39 10.51 16.93
N LEU A 61 4.18 11.07 16.76
CA LEU A 61 2.93 10.35 16.94
C LEU A 61 2.76 9.19 15.94
N ILE A 62 3.15 9.38 14.68
CA ILE A 62 3.15 8.30 13.68
C ILE A 62 4.10 7.18 14.11
N MET A 63 5.32 7.52 14.55
CA MET A 63 6.30 6.53 15.01
C MET A 63 5.84 5.78 16.25
N ASP A 64 5.12 6.44 17.16
CA ASP A 64 4.55 5.77 18.34
C ASP A 64 3.46 4.75 17.95
N GLN A 65 2.61 5.06 16.96
CA GLN A 65 1.66 4.08 16.42
C GLN A 65 2.39 2.93 15.72
N VAL A 66 3.45 3.22 14.94
CA VAL A 66 4.26 2.17 14.32
C VAL A 66 4.87 1.25 15.38
N LYS A 67 5.51 1.80 16.43
CA LYS A 67 6.06 1.00 17.54
C LYS A 67 4.99 0.12 18.19
N ARG A 68 3.84 0.71 18.52
CA ARG A 68 2.71 0.00 19.14
C ARG A 68 2.23 -1.20 18.31
N PHE A 69 2.01 -1.00 17.02
CA PHE A 69 1.44 -2.06 16.19
C PHE A 69 2.48 -3.05 15.67
N SER A 70 3.72 -2.60 15.44
CA SER A 70 4.84 -3.48 15.08
C SER A 70 5.41 -4.28 16.25
N GLU A 71 5.13 -3.88 17.50
CA GLU A 71 5.74 -4.44 18.72
C GLU A 71 7.26 -4.31 18.73
N LEU A 72 7.77 -3.19 18.21
CA LEU A 72 9.19 -2.86 18.22
C LEU A 72 9.40 -1.54 18.92
N ASP A 73 10.31 -1.53 19.90
CA ASP A 73 10.70 -0.29 20.59
C ASP A 73 11.56 0.62 19.70
N LYS A 74 12.34 0.02 18.81
CA LYS A 74 13.30 0.71 17.93
C LYS A 74 13.39 0.02 16.57
N PHE A 75 13.58 0.83 15.54
CA PHE A 75 13.84 0.40 14.18
C PHE A 75 14.66 1.48 13.45
N PRO A 76 15.50 1.11 12.46
CA PRO A 76 16.16 2.09 11.61
C PRO A 76 15.12 2.93 10.84
N LEU A 77 15.48 4.18 10.57
CA LEU A 77 14.68 5.11 9.79
C LEU A 77 15.44 5.51 8.54
N ALA A 78 14.70 5.65 7.44
CA ALA A 78 15.19 6.21 6.19
C ALA A 78 14.27 7.36 5.73
N ILE A 79 14.68 8.06 4.67
CA ILE A 79 13.85 9.07 4.01
C ILE A 79 13.19 8.42 2.80
N ASP A 80 11.86 8.45 2.75
CA ASP A 80 11.06 7.98 1.62
C ASP A 80 11.13 8.98 0.45
N GLY A 81 10.79 8.53 -0.77
CA GLY A 81 10.80 9.39 -1.97
C GLY A 81 9.86 10.60 -1.89
N CYS A 82 8.89 10.58 -0.97
CA CYS A 82 8.01 11.70 -0.66
C CYS A 82 8.53 12.61 0.48
N SER A 83 9.78 12.43 0.89
CA SER A 83 10.48 13.16 1.98
C SER A 83 10.08 12.80 3.41
N ALA A 84 9.05 11.97 3.62
CA ALA A 84 8.66 11.55 4.96
C ALA A 84 9.64 10.48 5.54
N PRO A 85 9.83 10.42 6.86
CA PRO A 85 10.56 9.34 7.51
C PRO A 85 9.81 8.01 7.33
N VAL A 86 10.54 6.94 7.06
CA VAL A 86 9.96 5.59 6.89
C VAL A 86 10.71 4.57 7.75
N PRO A 87 9.99 3.72 8.51
CA PRO A 87 10.61 2.67 9.32
C PRO A 87 11.07 1.49 8.46
N PHE A 88 12.26 0.97 8.76
CA PHE A 88 12.72 -0.31 8.23
C PHE A 88 12.34 -1.43 9.20
N LEU A 89 11.38 -2.27 8.79
CA LEU A 89 10.78 -3.30 9.65
C LEU A 89 11.06 -4.72 9.12
N PRO A 90 11.25 -5.72 10.00
CA PRO A 90 11.23 -7.12 9.60
C PRO A 90 9.89 -7.50 8.98
N LEU A 91 9.91 -8.44 8.02
CA LEU A 91 8.68 -8.92 7.35
C LEU A 91 7.65 -9.47 8.34
N PHE A 92 8.11 -10.18 9.37
CA PHE A 92 7.24 -10.68 10.43
C PHE A 92 6.44 -9.55 11.09
N ASN A 93 7.09 -8.44 11.46
CA ASN A 93 6.42 -7.32 12.12
C ASN A 93 5.48 -6.56 11.16
N ILE A 94 5.80 -6.49 9.87
CA ILE A 94 4.88 -5.98 8.85
C ILE A 94 3.64 -6.87 8.77
N ALA A 95 3.81 -8.20 8.69
CA ALA A 95 2.71 -9.15 8.68
C ALA A 95 1.85 -9.03 9.95
N LEU A 96 2.49 -8.95 11.13
CA LEU A 96 1.81 -8.73 12.41
C LEU A 96 0.97 -7.45 12.43
N MET A 97 1.50 -6.33 11.92
CA MET A 97 0.74 -5.08 11.82
C MET A 97 -0.50 -5.25 10.94
N TYR A 98 -0.39 -5.93 9.81
CA TYR A 98 -1.54 -6.18 8.93
C TYR A 98 -2.53 -7.19 9.50
N GLN A 99 -2.07 -8.17 10.28
CA GLN A 99 -2.94 -9.08 11.03
C GLN A 99 -3.77 -8.29 12.06
N LYS A 100 -3.13 -7.42 12.84
CA LYS A 100 -3.83 -6.53 13.79
C LYS A 100 -4.78 -5.57 13.10
N PHE A 101 -4.40 -5.10 11.92
CA PHE A 101 -5.23 -4.21 11.10
C PHE A 101 -6.52 -4.88 10.63
N ALA A 102 -6.45 -6.15 10.21
CA ALA A 102 -7.64 -6.96 9.94
C ALA A 102 -8.33 -7.47 11.23
N GLY A 103 -7.66 -7.33 12.37
CA GLY A 103 -7.95 -7.96 13.67
C GLY A 103 -9.32 -7.69 14.28
N GLY A 104 -9.86 -6.47 14.14
CA GLY A 104 -11.10 -6.09 14.85
C GLY A 104 -10.88 -5.57 16.27
N ASN A 105 -9.66 -5.68 16.81
CA ASN A 105 -9.37 -5.45 18.24
C ASN A 105 -9.03 -3.99 18.61
N TYR A 106 -8.98 -3.08 17.63
CA TYR A 106 -8.56 -1.69 17.83
C TYR A 106 -9.51 -0.76 17.06
N ASP A 107 -10.24 0.10 17.76
CA ASP A 107 -11.25 0.98 17.17
C ASP A 107 -10.68 1.90 16.06
N GLU A 108 -9.45 2.39 16.26
CA GLU A 108 -8.74 3.22 15.28
C GLU A 108 -8.39 2.45 14.00
N LEU A 109 -8.04 1.17 14.13
CA LEU A 109 -7.74 0.31 12.98
C LEU A 109 -9.03 -0.15 12.31
N ASN A 110 -10.10 -0.40 13.07
CA ASN A 110 -11.41 -0.76 12.54
C ASN A 110 -11.97 0.39 11.68
N THR A 111 -11.92 1.62 12.19
CA THR A 111 -12.33 2.82 11.46
C THR A 111 -11.56 2.98 10.16
N LEU A 112 -10.23 2.78 10.20
CA LEU A 112 -9.40 2.86 9.01
C LEU A 112 -9.69 1.71 8.04
N PHE A 113 -9.87 0.48 8.53
CA PHE A 113 -10.14 -0.69 7.73
C PHE A 113 -11.47 -0.54 6.96
N ASP A 114 -12.52 -0.08 7.64
CA ASP A 114 -13.83 0.19 7.03
C ASP A 114 -13.75 1.32 6.00
N ALA A 115 -12.99 2.38 6.29
CA ALA A 115 -12.76 3.48 5.35
C ALA A 115 -12.04 3.00 4.07
N ILE A 116 -11.01 2.16 4.21
CA ILE A 116 -10.24 1.59 3.10
C ILE A 116 -11.13 0.66 2.26
N THR A 117 -11.83 -0.28 2.89
CA THR A 117 -12.62 -1.29 2.19
C THR A 117 -13.86 -0.71 1.52
N SER A 118 -14.43 0.35 2.08
CA SER A 118 -15.54 1.10 1.47
C SER A 118 -15.09 2.02 0.34
N ASN A 119 -13.81 2.43 0.32
CA ASN A 119 -13.26 3.38 -0.65
C ASN A 119 -11.94 2.89 -1.30
N PRO A 120 -11.92 1.69 -1.91
CA PRO A 120 -10.68 1.07 -2.40
C PRO A 120 -9.97 1.91 -3.46
N TYR A 121 -10.72 2.69 -4.25
CA TYR A 121 -10.16 3.58 -5.27
C TYR A 121 -9.17 4.60 -4.68
N LEU A 122 -9.39 5.07 -3.45
CA LEU A 122 -8.52 6.07 -2.81
C LEU A 122 -7.15 5.50 -2.39
N ILE A 123 -6.97 4.18 -2.45
CA ILE A 123 -5.74 3.51 -2.02
C ILE A 123 -4.69 3.48 -3.12
N ALA A 124 -5.08 3.24 -4.37
CA ALA A 124 -4.15 3.16 -5.48
C ALA A 124 -4.67 3.70 -6.83
N GLY A 125 -5.95 4.08 -6.93
CA GLY A 125 -6.58 4.49 -8.18
C GLY A 125 -7.05 3.30 -9.01
N GLN A 126 -7.14 3.49 -10.33
CA GLN A 126 -7.59 2.48 -11.29
C GLN A 126 -6.45 1.57 -11.77
N ASP A 127 -6.78 0.36 -12.23
CA ASP A 127 -5.85 -0.60 -12.85
C ASP A 127 -4.62 -0.92 -11.99
N ARG A 128 -4.86 -1.08 -10.68
CA ARG A 128 -3.83 -1.35 -9.68
C ARG A 128 -4.30 -2.48 -8.77
N PHE A 129 -3.41 -3.44 -8.56
CA PHE A 129 -3.69 -4.61 -7.75
C PHE A 129 -4.25 -4.27 -6.37
N ASP A 130 -3.75 -3.24 -5.69
CA ASP A 130 -4.26 -2.85 -4.37
C ASP A 130 -5.77 -2.57 -4.40
N THR A 131 -6.22 -1.75 -5.37
CA THR A 131 -7.63 -1.38 -5.52
C THR A 131 -8.48 -2.59 -5.90
N ASP A 132 -8.01 -3.37 -6.88
CA ASP A 132 -8.79 -4.48 -7.42
C ASP A 132 -8.89 -5.64 -6.43
N PHE A 133 -7.81 -5.91 -5.68
CA PHE A 133 -7.79 -6.86 -4.58
C PHE A 133 -8.78 -6.46 -3.48
N ILE A 134 -8.73 -5.23 -2.98
CA ILE A 134 -9.65 -4.79 -1.91
C ILE A 134 -11.11 -4.86 -2.38
N LYS A 135 -11.40 -4.52 -3.64
CA LYS A 135 -12.73 -4.69 -4.24
C LYS A 135 -13.16 -6.16 -4.30
N ALA A 136 -12.28 -7.04 -4.76
CA ALA A 136 -12.58 -8.46 -4.90
C ALA A 136 -12.92 -9.12 -3.56
N MET A 137 -12.20 -8.72 -2.50
CA MET A 137 -12.36 -9.25 -1.13
C MET A 137 -13.58 -8.69 -0.39
N ALA A 138 -14.36 -7.78 -0.99
CA ALA A 138 -15.68 -7.35 -0.55
C ALA A 138 -15.80 -7.00 0.96
N GLY A 139 -14.84 -6.25 1.50
CA GLY A 139 -14.83 -5.86 2.92
C GLY A 139 -14.00 -6.73 3.84
N ASN A 140 -13.41 -7.82 3.35
CA ASN A 140 -12.71 -8.79 4.19
C ASN A 140 -11.19 -8.67 4.17
N ALA A 141 -10.62 -7.78 3.36
CA ALA A 141 -9.18 -7.62 3.29
C ALA A 141 -8.70 -6.23 2.91
N VAL A 142 -7.48 -5.92 3.32
CA VAL A 142 -6.73 -4.72 2.95
C VAL A 142 -5.35 -5.12 2.44
N THR A 143 -4.83 -4.38 1.48
CA THR A 143 -3.45 -4.56 1.02
C THR A 143 -2.86 -3.25 0.54
N LYS A 144 -1.54 -3.12 0.65
CA LYS A 144 -0.82 -2.00 0.05
C LYS A 144 0.56 -2.40 -0.41
N VAL A 145 0.90 -1.99 -1.62
CA VAL A 145 2.27 -2.03 -2.12
C VAL A 145 3.12 -0.95 -1.46
N GLY A 146 4.33 -1.32 -1.04
CA GLY A 146 5.38 -0.41 -0.59
C GLY A 146 6.47 -0.24 -1.65
N GLY A 147 7.37 0.72 -1.41
CA GLY A 147 8.60 0.87 -2.21
C GLY A 147 9.47 -0.38 -2.16
N GLU A 148 10.37 -0.53 -3.15
CA GLU A 148 11.33 -1.63 -3.20
C GLU A 148 10.71 -3.04 -3.08
N GLY A 149 9.57 -3.28 -3.73
CA GLY A 149 8.98 -4.63 -3.83
C GLY A 149 8.35 -5.19 -2.56
N VAL A 150 8.08 -4.35 -1.55
CA VAL A 150 7.37 -4.77 -0.32
C VAL A 150 5.86 -4.77 -0.54
N ARG A 151 5.13 -5.72 0.07
CA ARG A 151 3.67 -5.64 0.21
C ARG A 151 3.25 -6.15 1.58
N GLY A 152 2.23 -5.54 2.15
CA GLY A 152 1.47 -6.11 3.26
C GLY A 152 0.02 -6.42 2.86
N VAL A 153 -0.54 -7.46 3.47
CA VAL A 153 -1.92 -7.91 3.29
C VAL A 153 -2.48 -8.27 4.66
N GLY A 154 -3.67 -7.78 4.98
CA GLY A 154 -4.45 -8.19 6.14
C GLY A 154 -5.78 -8.77 5.68
N ILE A 155 -6.12 -9.97 6.15
CA ILE A 155 -7.35 -10.70 5.77
C ILE A 155 -8.12 -11.09 7.02
N ARG A 156 -9.43 -10.91 6.99
CA ARG A 156 -10.39 -11.44 7.95
C ARG A 156 -11.26 -12.48 7.24
N THR A 157 -11.19 -13.74 7.66
CA THR A 157 -12.00 -14.81 7.05
C THR A 157 -13.46 -14.69 7.47
N ALA A 158 -14.37 -15.35 6.75
CA ALA A 158 -15.78 -15.42 7.12
C ALA A 158 -16.03 -16.06 8.50
N LYS A 159 -15.05 -16.84 9.01
CA LYS A 159 -15.08 -17.44 10.35
C LYS A 159 -14.56 -16.49 11.45
N GLY A 160 -14.09 -15.30 11.08
CA GLY A 160 -13.52 -14.30 11.99
C GLY A 160 -12.03 -14.50 12.29
N GLU A 161 -11.35 -15.41 11.60
CA GLU A 161 -9.90 -15.59 11.74
C GLU A 161 -9.16 -14.48 11.01
N THR A 162 -8.00 -14.08 11.52
CA THR A 162 -7.27 -12.94 10.97
C THR A 162 -5.84 -13.31 10.61
N TYR A 163 -5.45 -13.01 9.39
CA TYR A 163 -4.15 -13.32 8.82
C TYR A 163 -3.46 -12.04 8.37
N GLY A 164 -2.15 -11.98 8.63
CA GLY A 164 -1.28 -10.95 8.09
C GLY A 164 -0.19 -11.60 7.25
N VAL A 165 0.01 -11.07 6.04
CA VAL A 165 1.04 -11.55 5.11
C VAL A 165 1.91 -10.37 4.70
N ALA A 166 3.22 -10.57 4.68
CA ALA A 166 4.17 -9.60 4.17
C ALA A 166 5.12 -10.26 3.17
N LEU A 167 5.34 -9.59 2.04
CA LEU A 167 6.20 -10.07 0.96
C LEU A 167 7.27 -9.05 0.65
N LYS A 168 8.45 -9.53 0.25
CA LYS A 168 9.55 -8.73 -0.30
C LYS A 168 10.05 -9.37 -1.58
N VAL A 169 10.01 -8.62 -2.67
CA VAL A 169 10.76 -8.98 -3.89
C VAL A 169 12.21 -8.51 -3.71
N LEU A 170 13.16 -9.44 -3.80
CA LEU A 170 14.57 -9.16 -3.47
C LEU A 170 15.24 -8.17 -4.43
N ASP A 171 14.87 -8.17 -5.71
CA ASP A 171 15.36 -7.20 -6.71
C ASP A 171 14.66 -5.83 -6.64
N GLY A 172 13.74 -5.65 -5.69
CA GLY A 172 12.98 -4.42 -5.48
C GLY A 172 11.87 -4.17 -6.52
N ASN A 173 11.72 -5.03 -7.53
CA ASN A 173 10.77 -4.81 -8.61
C ASN A 173 9.34 -5.19 -8.21
N GLN A 174 8.36 -4.49 -8.79
CA GLN A 174 6.94 -4.69 -8.51
C GLN A 174 6.26 -5.71 -9.43
N ARG A 175 6.89 -6.12 -10.54
CA ARG A 175 6.28 -6.97 -11.57
C ARG A 175 5.79 -8.32 -11.05
N CYS A 176 6.51 -8.92 -10.09
CA CYS A 176 6.15 -10.22 -9.51
C CYS A 176 5.24 -10.09 -8.27
N ASN A 177 5.05 -8.88 -7.76
CA ASN A 177 4.44 -8.67 -6.45
C ASN A 177 2.94 -9.09 -6.42
N PRO A 178 2.09 -8.73 -7.40
CA PRO A 178 0.70 -9.21 -7.47
C PRO A 178 0.57 -10.73 -7.54
N ILE A 179 1.27 -11.38 -8.49
CA ILE A 179 1.16 -12.82 -8.73
C ILE A 179 1.69 -13.63 -7.54
N ALA A 180 2.80 -13.21 -6.92
CA ALA A 180 3.32 -13.85 -5.71
C ALA A 180 2.35 -13.72 -4.54
N THR A 181 1.65 -12.59 -4.43
CA THR A 181 0.63 -12.39 -3.39
C THR A 181 -0.52 -13.37 -3.57
N LEU A 182 -1.06 -13.48 -4.79
CA LEU A 182 -2.16 -14.40 -5.05
C LEU A 182 -1.76 -15.86 -4.82
N ALA A 183 -0.56 -16.26 -5.25
CA ALA A 183 -0.07 -17.62 -5.05
C ALA A 183 0.03 -17.99 -3.56
N VAL A 184 0.62 -17.11 -2.72
CA VAL A 184 0.72 -17.35 -1.27
C VAL A 184 -0.66 -17.43 -0.62
N LEU A 185 -1.58 -16.54 -0.98
CA LEU A 185 -2.92 -16.54 -0.41
C LEU A 185 -3.76 -17.75 -0.86
N GLU A 186 -3.55 -18.24 -2.08
CA GLU A 186 -4.17 -19.47 -2.59
C GLU A 186 -3.63 -20.72 -1.89
N ASP A 187 -2.30 -20.81 -1.69
CA ASP A 187 -1.66 -21.90 -0.93
C ASP A 187 -2.13 -21.94 0.54
N MET A 188 -2.40 -20.77 1.13
CA MET A 188 -2.98 -20.65 2.46
C MET A 188 -4.50 -20.86 2.52
N GLU A 189 -5.15 -21.18 1.39
CA GLU A 189 -6.61 -21.34 1.28
C GLU A 189 -7.41 -20.11 1.75
N LEU A 190 -6.86 -18.91 1.56
CA LEU A 190 -7.45 -17.63 2.00
C LEU A 190 -8.27 -16.92 0.92
N LEU A 191 -8.37 -17.49 -0.28
CA LEU A 191 -9.14 -16.95 -1.39
C LEU A 191 -10.16 -17.97 -1.89
N THR A 192 -11.36 -17.49 -2.15
CA THR A 192 -12.42 -18.26 -2.82
C THR A 192 -12.21 -18.30 -4.33
N ASP A 193 -12.83 -19.27 -5.02
CA ASP A 193 -12.80 -19.35 -6.49
C ASP A 193 -13.34 -18.07 -7.15
N ASP A 194 -14.36 -17.43 -6.56
CA ASP A 194 -14.93 -16.17 -7.06
C ASP A 194 -13.92 -15.01 -6.96
N GLU A 195 -13.23 -14.87 -5.83
CA GLU A 195 -12.17 -13.88 -5.64
C GLU A 195 -11.00 -14.12 -6.61
N LEU A 196 -10.58 -15.38 -6.77
CA LEU A 196 -9.54 -15.77 -7.72
C LEU A 196 -9.92 -15.44 -9.17
N ASN A 197 -11.18 -15.66 -9.55
CA ASN A 197 -11.67 -15.32 -10.89
C ASN A 197 -11.66 -13.82 -11.14
N LYS A 198 -12.11 -13.00 -10.16
CA LYS A 198 -12.04 -11.53 -10.23
C LYS A 198 -10.60 -11.03 -10.34
N LEU A 199 -9.64 -11.74 -9.75
CA LEU A 199 -8.22 -11.38 -9.72
C LEU A 199 -7.39 -12.08 -10.81
N SER A 200 -8.04 -12.82 -11.72
CA SER A 200 -7.37 -13.55 -12.81
C SER A 200 -6.45 -12.73 -13.72
N PRO A 201 -6.67 -11.41 -13.97
CA PRO A 201 -5.71 -10.60 -14.73
C PRO A 201 -4.31 -10.55 -14.12
N TYR A 202 -4.19 -10.75 -12.80
CA TYR A 202 -2.92 -10.71 -12.07
C TYR A 202 -2.22 -12.07 -11.97
N LYS A 203 -2.89 -13.17 -12.36
CA LYS A 203 -2.31 -14.53 -12.35
C LYS A 203 -1.49 -14.86 -13.60
N LYS A 204 -1.76 -14.20 -14.73
CA LYS A 204 -1.09 -14.50 -16.01
C LYS A 204 -0.39 -13.26 -16.54
N ILE A 205 0.85 -13.05 -16.10
CA ILE A 205 1.66 -11.92 -16.54
C ILE A 205 2.52 -12.35 -17.73
N VAL A 206 2.10 -11.97 -18.93
CA VAL A 206 2.88 -12.12 -20.17
C VAL A 206 3.80 -10.91 -20.32
N LEU A 207 5.09 -11.16 -20.50
CA LEU A 207 6.09 -10.14 -20.77
C LEU A 207 6.17 -9.89 -22.26
N GLN A 208 6.07 -8.64 -22.67
CA GLN A 208 6.15 -8.23 -24.06
C GLN A 208 7.23 -7.17 -24.26
N ASN A 209 7.94 -7.24 -25.39
CA ASN A 209 8.85 -6.16 -25.79
C ASN A 209 8.08 -4.96 -26.39
N HIS A 210 8.81 -3.90 -26.76
CA HIS A 210 8.22 -2.70 -27.37
C HIS A 210 7.50 -2.94 -28.70
N ARG A 211 7.73 -4.06 -29.38
CA ARG A 211 7.00 -4.49 -30.59
C ARG A 211 5.79 -5.38 -30.28
N LYS A 212 5.44 -5.56 -29.00
CA LYS A 212 4.37 -6.43 -28.50
C LYS A 212 4.61 -7.92 -28.77
N ILE A 213 5.86 -8.31 -29.02
CA ILE A 213 6.25 -9.72 -29.13
C ILE A 213 6.39 -10.26 -27.71
N GLU A 214 5.79 -11.41 -27.44
CA GLU A 214 5.97 -12.12 -26.17
C GLU A 214 7.44 -12.52 -26.00
N THR A 215 8.03 -12.10 -24.89
CA THR A 215 9.41 -12.40 -24.51
C THR A 215 9.51 -13.31 -23.29
N GLY A 216 8.38 -13.64 -22.66
CA GLY A 216 8.34 -14.56 -21.53
C GLY A 216 7.08 -14.42 -20.70
N SER A 217 7.04 -15.08 -19.56
CA SER A 217 5.96 -14.98 -18.58
C SER A 217 6.51 -15.00 -17.15
N ILE A 218 5.75 -14.45 -16.21
CA ILE A 218 6.03 -14.59 -14.79
C ILE A 218 5.21 -15.76 -14.25
N LYS A 219 5.86 -16.68 -13.55
CA LYS A 219 5.25 -17.83 -12.87
C LYS A 219 5.72 -17.88 -11.43
N VAL A 220 4.94 -18.53 -10.57
CA VAL A 220 5.25 -18.75 -9.16
C VAL A 220 5.26 -20.26 -8.92
N GLU A 221 6.28 -20.72 -8.21
CA GLU A 221 6.43 -22.09 -7.71
C GLU A 221 6.63 -21.96 -6.19
N LEU A 222 5.81 -22.67 -5.41
CA LEU A 222 5.84 -22.68 -3.94
C LEU A 222 6.34 -24.03 -3.43
#